data_AF-H2YGH5-F1
#
_entry.id   AF-H2YGH5-F1
#
_cell.length_a   1.000
_cell.length_b   1.000
_cell.length_c   1.000
_cell.angle_alpha   90.00
_cell.angle_beta   90.00
_cell.angle_gamma   90.00
#
_symmetry.space_group_name_H-M   'P 1'
#
loop_
_entity.id
_entity.type
_entity.pdbx_description
1 polymer ?
#
loop_
_entity_poly.entity_id
_entity_poly.type
_entity_poly.pdbx_seq_one_letter_code
_entity_poly.pdbx_strand_id
1 'polypeptide(L)'
;MSSMSHHDQITQGHAVMLSVLQSRTMRLNAALTFWKNDDIIQLISYILRTDDDSLLVDILPFLTQRLAENEKHKHAVTLGVCVDLLPVIERLLKKKYEENLPPVYSSLLSLHDLIQRLANKSGPVATKAKVVHEMLNHLK
;
A
#
# COMPACT_ATOMS: atom_id res chain seq x y z
N MET A 1 33.85 9.80 32.05
CA MET A 1 32.70 9.82 31.12
C MET A 1 31.45 10.00 31.97
N SER A 2 30.83 11.18 31.93
CA SER A 2 29.61 11.45 32.72
C SER A 2 28.44 10.66 32.12
N SER A 3 27.72 9.91 32.95
CA SER A 3 26.53 9.17 32.51
C SER A 3 25.42 10.14 32.09
N MET A 4 24.86 9.94 30.89
CA MET A 4 23.74 10.73 30.37
C MET A 4 22.54 10.67 31.32
N SER A 5 21.93 11.82 31.64
CA SER A 5 20.75 11.84 32.50
C SER A 5 19.56 11.18 31.79
N HIS A 6 18.56 10.70 32.55
CA HIS A 6 17.33 10.16 31.95
C HIS A 6 16.59 11.20 31.09
N HIS A 7 16.66 12.47 31.46
CA HIS A 7 16.09 13.57 30.66
C HIS A 7 16.78 13.69 29.30
N ASP A 8 18.11 13.63 29.27
CA ASP A 8 18.89 13.71 28.03
C ASP A 8 18.63 12.49 27.15
N GLN A 9 18.47 11.29 27.73
CA GLN A 9 18.14 10.06 27.01
C GLN A 9 16.78 10.17 26.30
N ILE A 10 15.76 10.71 26.97
CA ILE A 10 14.42 10.86 26.39
C ILE A 10 14.41 11.97 25.31
N THR A 11 15.07 13.09 25.57
CA THR A 11 15.05 14.25 24.67
C THR A 11 15.93 14.07 23.43
N GLN A 12 16.93 13.18 23.48
CA GLN A 12 17.86 12.90 22.37
C GLN A 12 17.15 12.63 21.03
N GLY A 13 16.01 11.93 21.05
CA GLY A 13 15.25 11.57 19.86
C GLY A 13 14.11 12.52 19.50
N HIS A 14 13.81 13.52 20.34
CA HIS A 14 12.55 14.28 20.24
C HIS A 14 12.42 15.05 18.91
N ALA A 15 13.46 15.77 18.51
CA ALA A 15 13.45 16.55 17.27
C ALA A 15 13.27 15.65 16.03
N VAL A 16 13.92 14.48 16.02
CA VAL A 16 13.80 13.50 14.94
C VAL A 16 12.39 12.93 14.90
N MET A 17 11.84 12.52 16.05
CA MET A 17 10.47 12.01 16.15
C MET A 17 9.46 13.03 15.62
N LEU A 18 9.58 14.29 16.06
CA LEU A 18 8.68 15.36 15.62
C LEU A 18 8.75 15.56 14.10
N SER A 19 9.96 15.62 13.54
CA SER A 19 10.16 15.78 12.09
C SER A 19 9.56 14.61 11.29
N VAL A 20 9.77 13.37 11.74
CA VAL A 20 9.25 12.17 11.08
C VAL A 20 7.72 12.16 11.12
N LEU A 21 7.13 12.39 12.29
CA LEU A 21 5.68 12.40 12.46
C LEU A 21 5.01 13.52 11.67
N GLN A 22 5.57 14.74 11.69
CA GLN A 22 5.03 15.86 10.92
C GLN A 22 5.04 15.59 9.41
N SER A 23 6.15 15.04 8.91
CA SER A 23 6.26 14.69 7.49
C SER A 23 5.25 13.60 7.10
N ARG A 24 5.11 12.56 7.92
CA ARG A 24 4.12 11.49 7.71
C ARG A 24 2.68 12.01 7.77
N THR A 25 2.35 12.87 8.74
CA THR A 25 1.03 13.50 8.86
C THR A 25 0.69 14.35 7.63
N MET A 26 1.65 15.16 7.14
CA MET A 26 1.44 15.96 5.93
C MET A 26 1.10 15.06 4.73
N ARG A 27 1.85 13.96 4.56
CA ARG A 27 1.62 13.02 3.47
C ARG A 27 0.29 12.28 3.57
N LEU A 28 -0.10 11.87 4.78
CA LEU A 28 -1.40 11.24 5.05
C LEU A 28 -2.56 12.19 4.78
N ASN A 29 -2.42 13.48 5.12
CA ASN A 29 -3.46 14.48 4.81
C ASN A 29 -3.63 14.71 3.30
N ALA A 30 -2.53 14.70 2.54
CA ALA A 30 -2.59 14.75 1.08
C ALA A 30 -3.29 13.50 0.51
N ALA A 31 -2.91 12.30 0.97
CA ALA A 31 -3.57 11.06 0.60
C ALA A 31 -5.08 11.08 0.92
N LEU A 32 -5.44 11.55 2.12
CA LEU A 32 -6.83 11.65 2.57
C LEU A 32 -7.66 12.59 1.68
N THR A 33 -7.03 13.59 1.05
CA THR A 33 -7.72 14.49 0.12
C THR A 33 -8.20 13.74 -1.13
N PHE A 34 -7.34 12.91 -1.73
CA PHE A 34 -7.73 12.06 -2.86
C PHE A 34 -8.79 11.03 -2.44
N TRP A 35 -8.63 10.43 -1.26
CA TRP A 35 -9.60 9.48 -0.72
C TRP A 35 -10.99 10.08 -0.56
N LYS A 36 -11.10 11.28 0.03
CA LYS A 36 -12.38 11.98 0.22
C LYS A 36 -13.05 12.38 -1.08
N ASN A 37 -12.28 12.58 -2.15
CA ASN A 37 -12.77 12.91 -3.48
C ASN A 37 -13.09 11.68 -4.34
N ASP A 38 -12.97 10.46 -3.78
CA ASP A 38 -13.10 9.18 -4.49
C ASP A 38 -12.14 9.02 -5.69
N ASP A 39 -11.01 9.74 -5.68
CA ASP A 39 -10.02 9.71 -6.74
C ASP A 39 -8.89 8.72 -6.41
N ILE A 40 -9.23 7.44 -6.51
CA ILE A 40 -8.31 6.34 -6.18
C ILE A 40 -7.11 6.32 -7.12
N ILE A 41 -7.29 6.68 -8.39
CA ILE A 41 -6.19 6.66 -9.38
C ILE A 41 -5.15 7.72 -9.02
N GLN A 42 -5.57 8.93 -8.63
CA GLN A 42 -4.64 9.94 -8.17
C GLN A 42 -4.04 9.60 -6.81
N LEU A 43 -4.80 8.98 -5.91
CA LEU A 43 -4.28 8.49 -4.64
C LEU A 43 -3.12 7.52 -4.86
N ILE A 44 -3.32 6.52 -5.73
CA ILE A 44 -2.28 5.53 -6.06
C ILE A 44 -1.09 6.21 -6.71
N SER A 45 -1.32 7.08 -7.69
CA SER A 45 -0.26 7.83 -8.35
C SER A 45 0.54 8.68 -7.36
N TYR A 46 -0.12 9.30 -6.39
CA TYR A 46 0.52 10.07 -5.33
C TYR A 46 1.39 9.19 -4.42
N ILE A 47 0.86 8.07 -3.92
CA ILE A 47 1.59 7.16 -3.03
C ILE A 47 2.82 6.58 -3.73
N LEU A 48 2.66 6.09 -4.97
CA LEU A 48 3.75 5.52 -5.76
C LEU A 48 4.85 6.54 -6.05
N ARG A 49 4.50 7.80 -6.32
CA ARG A 49 5.48 8.88 -6.55
C ARG A 49 6.17 9.37 -5.27
N THR A 50 5.50 9.25 -4.12
CA THR A 50 6.09 9.70 -2.85
C THR A 50 7.20 8.77 -2.39
N ASP A 51 7.16 7.50 -2.81
CA ASP A 51 8.12 6.44 -2.47
C ASP A 51 8.44 6.36 -0.97
N ASP A 52 7.42 6.61 -0.15
CA ASP A 52 7.48 6.55 1.31
C ASP A 52 6.80 5.25 1.77
N ASP A 53 7.63 4.30 2.19
CA ASP A 53 7.15 2.99 2.64
C ASP A 53 6.31 3.07 3.92
N SER A 54 6.56 4.03 4.81
CA SER A 54 5.73 4.21 6.01
C SER A 54 4.32 4.68 5.65
N LEU A 55 4.22 5.63 4.71
CA LEU A 55 2.95 6.07 4.15
C LEU A 55 2.22 4.93 3.43
N LEU A 56 2.95 4.14 2.66
CA LEU A 56 2.38 3.03 1.92
C LEU A 56 1.84 1.97 2.86
N VAL A 57 2.58 1.55 3.88
CA VAL A 57 2.12 0.58 4.88
C VAL A 57 0.85 1.05 5.58
N ASP A 58 0.73 2.36 5.86
CA ASP A 58 -0.49 2.92 6.47
C ASP A 58 -1.71 2.79 5.56
N ILE A 59 -1.54 3.08 4.27
CA ILE A 59 -2.68 3.24 3.34
C ILE A 59 -3.06 1.92 2.66
N LEU A 60 -2.10 1.03 2.45
CA LEU A 60 -2.26 -0.17 1.61
C LEU A 60 -3.46 -1.06 2.02
N PRO A 61 -3.74 -1.30 3.32
CA PRO A 61 -4.93 -2.07 3.72
C PRO A 61 -6.24 -1.40 3.29
N PHE A 62 -6.34 -0.08 3.44
CA PHE A 62 -7.52 0.69 3.03
C PHE A 62 -7.67 0.73 1.52
N LEU A 63 -6.55 0.88 0.81
CA LEU A 63 -6.52 0.94 -0.64
C LEU A 63 -6.98 -0.39 -1.26
N THR A 64 -6.41 -1.51 -0.81
CA THR A 64 -6.76 -2.84 -1.34
C THR A 64 -8.20 -3.22 -0.99
N GLN A 65 -8.69 -2.85 0.20
CA GLN A 65 -10.11 -2.97 0.54
C GLN A 65 -11.00 -2.17 -0.42
N ARG A 66 -10.68 -0.89 -0.67
CA ARG A 66 -11.46 -0.03 -1.56
C ARG A 66 -11.49 -0.55 -3.00
N LEU A 67 -10.36 -1.06 -3.50
CA LEU A 67 -10.30 -1.69 -4.82
C LEU A 67 -11.20 -2.93 -4.90
N ALA A 68 -11.20 -3.77 -3.86
CA ALA A 68 -12.09 -4.92 -3.79
C ALA A 68 -13.58 -4.52 -3.75
N GLU A 69 -13.92 -3.45 -3.02
CA GLU A 69 -15.28 -2.90 -2.96
C GLU A 69 -15.71 -2.32 -4.32
N ASN A 70 -14.86 -1.53 -4.98
CA ASN A 70 -15.17 -0.93 -6.27
C ASN A 70 -15.47 -1.99 -7.33
N GLU A 71 -14.68 -3.07 -7.35
CA GLU A 71 -14.90 -4.18 -8.28
C GLU A 71 -16.25 -4.87 -8.05
N LYS A 72 -16.63 -5.12 -6.79
CA LYS A 72 -17.94 -5.69 -6.42
C LYS A 72 -19.11 -4.82 -6.86
N HIS A 73 -18.98 -3.49 -6.72
CA HIS A 73 -20.00 -2.53 -7.14
C HIS A 73 -19.95 -2.18 -8.62
N LYS A 74 -19.19 -2.94 -9.43
CA LYS A 74 -19.01 -2.73 -10.89
C LYS A 74 -18.44 -1.35 -11.26
N HIS A 75 -17.79 -0.66 -10.32
CA HIS A 75 -16.96 0.49 -10.66
C HIS A 75 -15.73 -0.02 -11.42
N ALA A 76 -15.27 0.78 -12.38
CA ALA A 76 -14.12 0.43 -13.19
C ALA A 76 -12.86 0.36 -12.30
N VAL A 77 -12.48 -0.85 -11.89
CA VAL A 77 -11.16 -1.16 -11.33
C VAL A 77 -10.31 -1.68 -12.48
N THR A 78 -9.17 -1.04 -12.73
CA THR A 78 -8.28 -1.48 -13.80
C THR A 78 -7.31 -2.52 -13.26
N LEU A 79 -7.08 -3.59 -14.03
CA LEU A 79 -5.99 -4.54 -13.74
C LEU A 79 -4.63 -3.83 -13.64
N GLY A 80 -4.45 -2.70 -14.34
CA GLY A 80 -3.26 -1.88 -14.27
C GLY A 80 -2.93 -1.43 -12.85
N VAL A 81 -3.94 -0.95 -12.11
CA VAL A 81 -3.77 -0.59 -10.70
C VAL A 81 -3.27 -1.76 -9.84
N CYS A 82 -3.84 -2.96 -10.03
CA CYS A 82 -3.39 -4.13 -9.29
C CYS A 82 -1.92 -4.46 -9.61
N VAL A 83 -1.54 -4.39 -10.89
CA VAL A 83 -0.18 -4.65 -11.37
C VAL A 83 0.81 -3.60 -10.85
N ASP A 84 0.43 -2.32 -10.78
CA ASP A 84 1.28 -1.24 -10.28
C ASP A 84 1.60 -1.39 -8.78
N LEU A 85 0.71 -2.01 -8.01
CA LEU A 85 0.90 -2.23 -6.57
C LEU A 85 1.78 -3.44 -6.25
N LEU A 86 1.83 -4.46 -7.13
CA LEU A 86 2.57 -5.71 -6.87
C LEU A 86 4.07 -5.50 -6.58
N PRO A 87 4.85 -4.72 -7.38
CA PRO A 87 6.27 -4.50 -7.11
C PRO A 87 6.53 -3.85 -5.76
N VAL A 88 5.59 -3.01 -5.32
CA VAL A 88 5.74 -2.24 -4.09
C VAL A 88 5.48 -3.11 -2.88
N ILE A 89 4.47 -3.99 -2.97
CA ILE A 89 4.21 -5.02 -1.97
C ILE A 89 5.39 -5.99 -1.86
N GLU A 90 5.92 -6.45 -3.00
CA GLU A 90 7.11 -7.30 -3.02
C GLU A 90 8.30 -6.63 -2.32
N ARG A 91 8.54 -5.35 -2.60
CA ARG A 91 9.59 -4.56 -1.95
C ARG A 91 9.36 -4.48 -0.43
N LEU A 92 8.14 -4.23 0.03
CA LEU A 92 7.82 -4.17 1.45
C LEU A 92 8.01 -5.51 2.16
N LEU A 93 7.63 -6.63 1.53
CA LEU A 93 7.81 -7.98 2.07
C LEU A 93 9.29 -8.35 2.22
N LYS A 94 10.18 -7.78 1.40
CA LYS A 94 11.63 -7.99 1.49
C LYS A 94 12.31 -7.18 2.60
N LYS A 95 11.60 -6.24 3.25
CA LYS A 95 12.18 -5.41 4.33
C LYS A 95 12.16 -6.14 5.67
N LYS A 96 13.10 -5.77 6.54
CA LYS A 96 13.33 -6.40 7.87
C LYS A 96 12.30 -6.01 8.96
N TYR A 97 11.19 -5.36 8.60
CA TYR A 97 10.23 -4.84 9.59
C TYR A 97 9.07 -5.80 9.79
N GLU A 98 9.19 -6.69 10.78
CA GLU A 98 8.18 -7.74 11.05
C GLU A 98 6.80 -7.17 11.36
N GLU A 99 6.71 -6.04 12.06
CA GLU A 99 5.45 -5.38 12.41
C GLU A 99 4.65 -4.92 11.18
N ASN A 100 5.35 -4.65 10.06
CA ASN A 100 4.72 -4.26 8.80
C ASN A 100 4.31 -5.47 7.95
N LEU A 101 4.74 -6.69 8.29
CA LEU A 101 4.44 -7.89 7.50
C LEU A 101 2.94 -8.24 7.49
N PRO A 102 2.20 -8.25 8.62
CA PRO A 102 0.77 -8.58 8.60
C PRO A 102 -0.07 -7.68 7.68
N PRO A 103 0.00 -6.32 7.74
CA PRO A 103 -0.81 -5.46 6.86
C PRO A 103 -0.39 -5.56 5.38
N VAL A 104 0.89 -5.80 5.11
CA VAL A 104 1.38 -5.96 3.73
C VAL A 104 0.94 -7.30 3.15
N TYR A 105 0.99 -8.37 3.96
CA TYR A 105 0.55 -9.70 3.54
C TYR A 105 -0.97 -9.75 3.30
N SER A 106 -1.78 -9.14 4.18
CA SER A 106 -3.23 -9.06 3.98
C SER A 106 -3.60 -8.28 2.71
N SER A 107 -2.84 -7.24 2.40
CA SER A 107 -2.97 -6.46 1.17
C SER A 107 -2.60 -7.27 -0.08
N LEU A 108 -1.53 -8.08 -0.01
CA LEU A 108 -1.15 -9.01 -1.09
C LEU A 108 -2.27 -10.01 -1.38
N LEU A 109 -2.81 -10.65 -0.34
CA LEU A 109 -3.91 -11.60 -0.48
C LEU A 109 -5.15 -10.93 -1.09
N SER A 110 -5.47 -9.72 -0.63
CA SER A 110 -6.60 -8.95 -1.15
C SER A 110 -6.45 -8.63 -2.65
N LEU A 111 -5.23 -8.30 -3.09
CA LEU A 111 -4.94 -8.11 -4.52
C LEU A 111 -4.96 -9.41 -5.31
N HIS A 112 -4.43 -10.50 -4.77
CA HIS A 112 -4.49 -11.81 -5.42
C HIS A 112 -5.95 -12.24 -5.67
N ASP A 113 -6.80 -12.14 -4.65
CA ASP A 113 -8.23 -12.41 -4.75
C ASP A 113 -8.92 -11.51 -5.78
N LEU A 114 -8.57 -10.22 -5.81
CA LEU A 114 -9.10 -9.27 -6.78
C LEU A 114 -8.69 -9.63 -8.21
N ILE A 115 -7.42 -9.97 -8.44
CA ILE A 115 -6.91 -10.40 -9.74
C ILE A 115 -7.60 -11.70 -10.17
N GLN A 116 -7.80 -12.65 -9.25
CA GLN A 116 -8.54 -13.89 -9.54
C GLN A 116 -9.99 -13.60 -9.93
N ARG A 117 -10.68 -12.69 -9.24
CA ARG A 117 -12.04 -12.27 -9.62
C ARG A 117 -12.07 -11.63 -11.00
N LEU A 118 -11.09 -10.78 -11.32
CA LEU A 118 -10.95 -10.18 -12.66
C LEU A 118 -10.68 -11.24 -13.74
N ALA A 119 -9.87 -12.27 -13.44
CA ALA A 119 -9.56 -13.37 -14.34
C ALA A 119 -10.78 -14.25 -14.66
N ASN A 120 -11.75 -14.34 -13.74
CA ASN A 120 -12.99 -15.09 -13.91
C ASN A 120 -14.07 -14.34 -14.71
N LYS A 121 -13.86 -13.05 -15.04
CA LYS A 121 -14.77 -12.28 -15.89
C LYS A 121 -14.60 -12.66 -17.37
N SER A 122 -15.44 -12.09 -18.24
CA SER A 122 -15.29 -12.16 -19.70
C SER A 122 -14.61 -10.91 -20.25
N GLY A 123 -13.98 -11.03 -21.42
CA GLY A 123 -13.40 -9.91 -22.16
C GLY A 123 -11.88 -9.73 -22.01
N PRO A 124 -11.30 -8.69 -22.63
CA PRO A 124 -9.85 -8.52 -22.75
C PRO A 124 -9.11 -8.39 -21.41
N VAL A 125 -9.75 -7.77 -20.41
CA VAL A 125 -9.19 -7.61 -19.06
C VAL A 125 -9.04 -8.98 -18.38
N ALA A 126 -9.99 -9.89 -18.56
CA ALA A 126 -9.95 -11.21 -17.97
C ALA A 126 -8.78 -12.04 -18.53
N THR A 127 -8.54 -11.98 -19.85
CA THR A 127 -7.38 -12.64 -20.47
C THR A 127 -6.07 -12.16 -19.87
N LYS A 128 -5.91 -10.84 -19.68
CA LYS A 128 -4.71 -10.27 -19.05
C LYS A 128 -4.61 -10.64 -17.56
N ALA A 129 -5.73 -10.64 -16.85
CA ALA A 129 -5.78 -10.99 -15.43
C ALA A 129 -5.42 -12.46 -15.19
N LYS A 130 -5.79 -13.37 -16.10
CA LYS A 130 -5.36 -14.79 -16.06
C LYS A 130 -3.83 -14.91 -16.09
N VAL A 131 -3.18 -14.19 -17.01
CA VAL A 131 -1.71 -14.18 -17.09
C VAL A 131 -1.09 -13.70 -15.78
N VAL A 132 -1.58 -12.58 -15.23
CA VAL A 132 -1.07 -12.05 -13.94
C VAL A 132 -1.32 -13.04 -12.80
N HIS A 133 -2.49 -13.68 -12.76
CA HIS A 133 -2.84 -14.67 -11.75
C HIS A 133 -1.93 -15.92 -11.83
N GLU A 134 -1.66 -16.42 -13.03
CA GLU A 134 -0.74 -17.53 -13.27
C GLU A 134 0.67 -17.17 -12.81
N MET A 135 1.16 -15.98 -13.17
CA MET A 135 2.47 -15.49 -12.70
C MET A 135 2.55 -15.48 -11.17
N LEU A 136 1.52 -14.97 -10.48
CA LEU A 136 1.47 -14.97 -9.02
C LEU A 136 1.48 -16.38 -8.42
N ASN A 137 0.81 -17.34 -9.06
CA ASN A 137 0.77 -18.73 -8.59
C ASN A 137 2.09 -19.48 -8.85
N HIS A 138 2.88 -19.05 -9.84
CA HIS A 138 4.21 -19.60 -10.15
C HIS A 138 5.34 -19.05 -9.26
N LEU A 139 5.07 -18.07 -8.40
CA LEU A 139 6.03 -17.55 -7.40
C LEU A 139 6.18 -18.44 -6.15
N LYS A 140 5.61 -19.66 -6.18
CA LYS A 140 5.76 -20.67 -5.12
C LYS A 140 7.08 -21.44 -5.23
#